data_AF-Q42983-F1
#
_entry.id   AF-Q42983-F1
#
_cell.length_a   1.000
_cell.length_b   1.000
_cell.length_c   1.000
_cell.angle_alpha   90.00
_cell.angle_beta   90.00
_cell.angle_gamma   90.00
#
_symmetry.space_group_name_H-M   'P 1'
#
loop_
_entity.id
_entity.type
_entity.pdbx_description
1 polymer ?
#
loop_
_entity_poly.entity_id
_entity_poly.type
_entity_poly.pdbx_seq_one_letter_code
_entity_poly.pdbx_strand_id
1 'polypeptide(L)' 'TTLDRECLKSLVNFTNDKGIHLIADEIYAATTFGQSEFISVAEVIEEIEDCNRDLIHIVYSLSK' A
#
# COMPACT_ATOMS: atom_id res chain seq x y z
N THR A 1 3.05 12.88 2.23
CA THR A 1 4.08 12.11 1.53
C THR A 1 3.37 11.05 0.73
N THR A 2 3.51 11.04 -0.59
CA THR A 2 3.02 9.97 -1.44
C THR A 2 4.18 9.03 -1.77
N LEU A 3 3.94 7.73 -1.71
CA LEU A 3 4.90 6.72 -2.17
C LEU A 3 4.68 6.51 -3.66
N ASP A 4 5.75 6.35 -4.42
CA ASP A 4 5.65 5.96 -5.82
C ASP A 4 5.26 4.48 -5.96
N ARG A 5 4.67 4.14 -7.10
CA ARG A 5 4.15 2.79 -7.38
C ARG A 5 5.24 1.71 -7.29
N GLU A 6 6.45 2.00 -7.76
CA GLU A 6 7.55 1.02 -7.79
C GLU A 6 8.08 0.75 -6.38
N CYS A 7 8.14 1.77 -5.53
CA CYS A 7 8.49 1.64 -4.13
C CYS A 7 7.46 0.77 -3.38
N LEU A 8 6.16 1.03 -3.57
CA LEU A 8 5.09 0.21 -3.00
C LEU A 8 5.17 -1.26 -3.46
N LYS A 9 5.41 -1.52 -4.75
CA LYS A 9 5.64 -2.88 -5.26
C LYS A 9 6.83 -3.55 -4.58
N SER A 10 7.93 -2.83 -4.44
CA SER A 10 9.15 -3.32 -3.80
C SER A 10 8.90 -3.69 -2.33
N LEU A 11 8.10 -2.89 -1.61
CA LEU A 11 7.69 -3.18 -0.24
C LEU A 11 6.82 -4.44 -0.15
N VAL A 12 5.78 -4.55 -1.00
CA VAL A 12 4.90 -5.72 -1.01
C VAL A 12 5.71 -6.99 -1.30
N ASN A 13 6.57 -6.98 -2.33
CA ASN A 13 7.45 -8.10 -2.65
C ASN A 13 8.37 -8.47 -1.48
N PHE A 14 9.02 -7.47 -0.85
CA PHE A 14 9.87 -7.71 0.30
C PHE A 14 9.09 -8.37 1.46
N THR A 15 7.89 -7.89 1.76
CA THR A 15 7.07 -8.46 2.84
C THR A 15 6.59 -9.87 2.52
N ASN A 16 6.23 -10.13 1.26
CA ASN A 16 5.81 -11.44 0.76
C ASN A 16 6.98 -12.45 0.86
N ASP A 17 8.16 -12.05 0.38
CA ASP A 17 9.39 -12.88 0.40
C ASP A 17 9.83 -13.23 1.83
N LYS A 18 9.64 -12.29 2.77
CA LYS A 18 10.00 -12.48 4.18
C LYS A 18 8.89 -13.15 4.99
N GLY A 19 7.69 -13.31 4.43
CA GLY A 19 6.53 -13.82 5.17
C GLY A 19 6.15 -12.94 6.36
N ILE A 20 6.33 -11.62 6.25
CA ILE A 20 6.04 -10.65 7.31
C ILE A 20 4.84 -9.77 6.91
N HIS A 21 4.17 -9.21 7.90
CA HIS A 21 2.99 -8.38 7.67
C HIS A 21 3.36 -6.98 7.20
N LEU A 22 2.60 -6.46 6.22
CA LEU A 22 2.59 -5.07 5.80
C LEU A 22 1.32 -4.40 6.32
N ILE A 23 1.48 -3.36 7.14
CA ILE A 23 0.37 -2.52 7.61
C ILE A 23 0.45 -1.18 6.89
N ALA A 24 -0.49 -0.94 5.96
CA ALA A 24 -0.60 0.30 5.20
C ALA A 24 -1.56 1.25 5.92
N ASP A 25 -1.03 2.30 6.53
CA ASP A 25 -1.82 3.38 7.14
C ASP A 25 -2.18 4.42 6.05
N GLU A 26 -3.41 4.31 5.54
CA GLU A 26 -3.92 5.10 4.43
C GLU A 26 -4.88 6.21 4.90
N ILE A 27 -4.82 6.64 6.17
CA ILE A 27 -5.74 7.66 6.76
C ILE A 27 -5.76 9.01 6.04
N TYR A 28 -4.76 9.30 5.21
CA TYR A 28 -4.67 10.54 4.42
C TYR A 28 -4.97 10.33 2.93
N ALA A 29 -5.47 9.15 2.52
CA ALA A 29 -5.74 8.81 1.13
C ALA A 29 -6.61 9.84 0.39
N ALA A 30 -7.58 10.45 1.09
CA ALA A 30 -8.49 11.46 0.53
C ALA A 30 -7.99 12.91 0.66
N THR A 31 -6.80 13.13 1.20
CA THR A 31 -6.25 14.48 1.50
C THR A 31 -4.97 14.80 0.74
N THR A 32 -4.68 14.08 -0.35
CA THR A 32 -3.57 14.39 -1.24
C THR A 32 -3.87 15.66 -2.05
N PHE A 33 -3.39 16.80 -1.57
CA PHE A 33 -3.40 18.07 -2.30
C PHE A 33 -2.13 18.15 -3.16
N GLY A 34 -2.21 17.89 -4.47
CA GLY A 34 -1.05 17.99 -5.38
C GLY A 34 -1.22 17.23 -6.70
N GLN A 35 -0.16 17.25 -7.53
CA GLN A 35 -0.10 16.54 -8.82
C GLN A 35 0.19 15.02 -8.71
N SER A 36 0.53 14.52 -7.52
CA SER A 36 0.75 13.09 -7.29
C SER A 36 -0.56 12.45 -6.87
N GLU A 37 -1.07 11.54 -7.69
CA GLU A 37 -2.18 10.66 -7.33
C GLU A 37 -1.75 9.76 -6.17
N PHE A 38 -2.65 9.57 -5.20
CA PHE A 38 -2.49 8.56 -4.17
C PHE A 38 -2.63 7.18 -4.80
N ILE A 39 -1.75 6.24 -4.43
CA ILE A 39 -1.78 4.85 -4.89
C ILE A 39 -2.00 3.98 -3.66
N SER A 40 -3.14 3.29 -3.60
CA SER A 40 -3.41 2.37 -2.50
C SER A 40 -2.59 1.09 -2.65
N VAL A 41 -2.20 0.48 -1.52
CA VAL A 41 -1.62 -0.86 -1.54
C VAL A 41 -2.57 -1.88 -2.17
N ALA A 42 -3.89 -1.65 -2.10
CA ALA A 42 -4.90 -2.49 -2.72
C ALA A 42 -4.80 -2.54 -4.25
N GLU A 43 -4.34 -1.47 -4.90
CA GLU A 43 -4.09 -1.48 -6.35
C GLU A 43 -2.84 -2.29 -6.68
N VAL A 44 -1.81 -2.14 -5.85
CA VAL A 44 -0.48 -2.71 -6.09
C VAL A 44 -0.47 -4.22 -5.93
N ILE A 45 -1.22 -4.76 -4.97
CA ILE A 45 -1.32 -6.22 -4.75
C ILE A 45 -1.96 -6.96 -5.93
N GLU A 46 -2.81 -6.30 -6.72
CA GLU A 46 -3.44 -6.91 -7.91
C GLU A 46 -2.42 -7.04 -9.07
N GLU A 47 -1.31 -6.31 -9.02
CA GLU A 47 -0.24 -6.37 -10.02
C GLU A 47 0.87 -7.38 -9.66
N ILE A 48 0.82 -8.01 -8.48
CA ILE A 48 1.84 -8.94 -7.99
C ILE A 48 1.28 -10.36 -7.99
N GLU A 49 1.82 -11.20 -8.87
CA GLU A 49 1.53 -12.63 -8.90
C GLU A 49 1.98 -13.29 -7.57
N ASP A 50 1.17 -14.22 -7.05
CA ASP A 50 1.44 -14.96 -5.81
C ASP A 50 1.60 -14.08 -4.54
N CYS A 51 1.00 -12.89 -4.51
CA CYS A 51 0.91 -12.08 -3.30
C CYS A 51 0.04 -12.77 -2.23
N ASN A 52 0.61 -13.03 -1.06
CA ASN A 52 -0.15 -13.50 0.09
C ASN A 52 -0.94 -12.35 0.72
N ARG A 53 -2.23 -12.26 0.38
CA ARG A 53 -3.14 -11.22 0.87
C ARG A 53 -3.33 -11.24 2.40
N ASP A 54 -3.09 -12.37 3.07
CA ASP A 54 -3.19 -12.47 4.54
C ASP A 54 -2.10 -11.64 5.26
N LEU A 55 -1.02 -11.30 4.55
CA LEU A 55 0.05 -10.46 5.07
C LEU A 55 -0.22 -8.97 4.92
N ILE A 56 -1.27 -8.56 4.19
CA ILE A 56 -1.53 -7.15 3.85
C ILE A 56 -2.72 -6.62 4.65
N HIS A 57 -2.51 -5.54 5.40
CA HIS A 57 -3.51 -4.95 6.29
C HIS A 57 -3.62 -3.45 6.01
N ILE A 58 -4.81 -2.99 5.63
CA ILE A 58 -5.08 -1.55 5.39
C ILE A 58 -5.77 -0.95 6.59
N VAL A 59 -5.22 0.13 7.11
CA VAL A 59 -5.82 0.94 8.18
C VAL A 59 -6.31 2.25 7.58
N TYR A 60 -7.58 2.57 7.81
CA TYR A 60 -8.21 3.79 7.33
C TYR A 60 -9.08 4.43 8.43
N SER A 61 -9.28 5.74 8.36
CA SER A 61 -10.13 6.50 9.28
C SER A 61 -10.80 7.66 8.56
N LEU A 62 -12.02 8.00 8.96
CA LEU A 62 -12.76 9.18 8.50
C LEU A 62 -12.45 10.44 9.33
N SER A 63 -11.56 10.33 10.32
CA SER A 63 -11.25 11.44 11.24
C SER A 63 -10.28 12.47 10.63
N LYS A 64 -9.83 12.24 9.40
CA LYS A 64 -8.86 13.05 8.67
C LYS A 64 -9.38 13.36 7.28
#